data_AF-A0A151GLG1-F1
#
_entry.id   AF-A0A151GLG1-F1
#
_cell.length_a   1.000
_cell.length_b   1.000
_cell.length_c   1.000
_cell.angle_alpha   90.00
_cell.angle_beta   90.00
_cell.angle_gamma   90.00
#
_symmetry.space_group_name_H-M   'P 1'
#
loop_
_entity.id
_entity.type
_entity.pdbx_description
1 polymer ?
#
loop_
_entity_poly.entity_id
_entity_poly.type
_entity_poly.pdbx_seq_one_letter_code
_entity_poly.pdbx_strand_id
1 'polypeptide(L)'
;MWTEMTKDLVTREAIEQMGYEYEETKWFYYIMSYLPYDEVLHLIELSDGIRRARRERARELRWEHDWRDDWGRPHHRHRHDHRRLHDGWDDERVRETEVIYDSHRPRFAR
;
A
#
# COMPACT_ATOMS: atom_id res chain seq x y z
N MET A 1 23.02 32.12 10.49
CA MET A 1 22.69 30.86 11.18
C MET A 1 21.62 30.17 10.34
N TRP A 2 21.71 28.86 10.12
CA TRP A 2 20.71 28.13 9.33
C TRP A 2 19.93 27.15 10.23
N THR A 3 18.73 26.80 9.79
CA THR A 3 17.86 25.81 10.46
C THR A 3 17.70 24.60 9.53
N GLU A 4 18.12 23.43 10.00
CA GLU A 4 17.96 22.16 9.28
C GLU A 4 16.61 21.52 9.63
N MET A 5 15.83 21.16 8.62
CA MET A 5 14.50 20.54 8.77
C MET A 5 14.40 19.28 7.91
N THR A 6 13.86 18.19 8.44
CA THR A 6 13.64 16.95 7.67
C THR A 6 12.46 17.09 6.71
N LYS A 7 12.57 16.47 5.53
CA LYS A 7 11.45 16.41 4.56
C LYS A 7 10.23 15.63 5.07
N ASP A 8 10.43 14.80 6.08
CA ASP A 8 9.37 14.06 6.75
C ASP A 8 8.50 14.98 7.60
N LEU A 9 9.07 16.04 8.17
CA LEU A 9 8.33 17.01 8.98
C LEU A 9 7.74 18.12 8.11
N VAL A 10 8.55 18.69 7.21
CA VAL A 10 8.18 19.89 6.46
C VAL A 10 8.06 19.60 4.97
N THR A 11 7.07 20.20 4.32
CA THR A 11 6.95 20.20 2.85
C THR A 11 7.49 21.49 2.26
N ARG A 12 8.06 21.38 1.06
CA ARG A 12 8.49 22.54 0.26
C ARG A 12 7.43 23.65 0.17
N GLU A 13 6.19 23.26 -0.09
CA GLU A 13 5.06 24.20 -0.24
C GLU A 13 4.80 25.03 1.02
N ALA A 14 5.05 24.48 2.21
CA ALA A 14 4.90 25.21 3.46
C ALA A 14 6.01 26.27 3.60
N ILE A 15 7.25 25.93 3.25
CA ILE A 15 8.39 26.86 3.31
C ILE A 15 8.18 28.01 2.32
N GLU A 16 7.75 27.70 1.10
CA GLU A 16 7.45 28.71 0.07
C GLU A 16 6.31 29.64 0.50
N GLN A 17 5.25 29.11 1.15
CA GLN A 17 4.14 29.93 1.66
C GLN A 17 4.56 30.89 2.78
N MET A 18 5.50 30.48 3.63
CA MET A 18 6.05 31.35 4.68
C MET A 18 7.09 32.34 4.15
N GLY A 19 7.50 32.22 2.88
CA GLY A 19 8.44 33.14 2.23
C GLY A 19 9.88 33.01 2.72
N TYR A 20 10.26 31.85 3.25
CA TYR A 20 11.63 31.61 3.68
C TYR A 20 12.54 31.22 2.52
N GLU A 21 13.76 31.74 2.54
CA GLU A 21 14.83 31.26 1.67
C GLU A 21 15.37 29.92 2.19
N TYR A 22 15.43 28.92 1.32
CA TYR A 22 15.88 27.58 1.68
C TYR A 22 16.69 26.92 0.56
N GLU A 23 17.57 26.00 0.96
CA GLU A 23 18.27 25.07 0.07
C GLU A 23 17.74 23.65 0.28
N GLU A 24 17.45 22.94 -0.81
CA GLU A 24 16.95 21.56 -0.77
C GLU A 24 18.07 20.56 -1.00
N THR A 25 18.22 19.59 -0.10
CA THR A 25 19.13 18.45 -0.27
C THR A 25 18.35 17.16 -0.47
N LYS A 26 19.03 16.00 -0.41
CA LYS A 26 18.37 14.70 -0.55
C LYS A 26 17.32 14.45 0.54
N TRP A 27 17.62 14.81 1.79
CA TRP A 27 16.84 14.43 2.97
C TRP A 27 16.34 15.61 3.81
N PHE A 28 16.94 16.78 3.64
CA PHE A 28 16.69 17.95 4.48
C PHE A 28 16.44 19.20 3.64
N TYR A 29 15.74 20.16 4.24
CA TYR A 29 15.71 21.56 3.85
C TYR A 29 16.58 22.36 4.81
N TYR A 30 17.43 23.23 4.26
CA TYR A 30 18.23 24.18 5.03
C TYR A 30 17.61 25.56 4.86
N ILE A 31 16.93 26.04 5.89
CA ILE A 31 16.35 27.39 5.89
C ILE A 31 17.44 28.37 6.33
N MET A 32 17.68 29.41 5.52
CA MET A 32 18.78 30.37 5.73
C MET A 32 18.51 31.36 6.87
N SER A 33 17.33 31.27 7.49
CA SER A 33 16.90 32.04 8.65
C SER A 33 16.93 31.19 9.92
N TYR A 34 17.05 31.87 11.07
CA TYR A 34 16.84 31.25 12.37
C TYR A 34 15.34 31.19 12.64
N LEU A 35 14.79 29.99 12.79
CA LEU A 35 13.40 29.83 13.21
C LEU A 35 13.34 29.62 14.73
N PRO A 36 12.63 30.48 15.48
CA PRO A 36 12.28 30.17 16.86
C PRO A 36 11.32 28.98 16.91
N TYR A 37 11.17 28.39 18.09
CA TYR A 37 10.32 27.22 18.30
C TYR A 37 8.90 27.36 17.74
N ASP A 38 8.27 28.52 17.94
CA ASP A 38 6.90 28.79 17.50
C ASP A 38 6.77 28.76 15.96
N GLU A 39 7.77 29.30 15.25
CA GLU A 39 7.79 29.29 13.77
C GLU A 39 8.07 27.88 13.23
N VAL A 40 8.92 27.09 13.90
CA VAL A 40 9.13 25.67 13.56
C VAL A 40 7.83 24.90 13.72
N LEU A 41 7.12 25.11 14.83
CA LEU A 41 5.83 24.47 15.08
C LEU A 41 4.81 24.84 14.01
N HIS A 42 4.69 26.13 13.70
CA HIS A 42 3.78 26.61 12.67
C HIS A 42 4.07 26.00 11.29
N LEU A 43 5.35 25.91 10.91
CA LEU A 43 5.77 25.32 9.65
C LEU A 43 5.42 23.82 9.54
N ILE A 44 5.56 23.08 10.64
CA ILE A 44 5.16 21.66 10.71
C ILE A 44 3.64 21.53 10.58
N GLU A 45 2.86 22.34 11.30
CA GLU A 45 1.41 22.32 11.24
C GLU A 45 0.88 22.66 9.84
N LEU A 46 1.47 23.67 9.19
CA LEU A 46 1.16 24.04 7.81
C LEU A 46 1.46 22.90 6.84
N SER A 47 2.62 22.26 7.00
CA SER A 47 3.01 21.09 6.19
C SER A 47 2.04 19.93 6.35
N ASP A 48 1.61 19.64 7.57
CA ASP A 48 0.62 18.60 7.86
C ASP A 48 -0.78 18.97 7.37
N GLY A 49 -1.15 20.24 7.39
CA GLY A 49 -2.34 20.77 6.73
C GLY A 49 -2.33 20.48 5.23
N ILE A 50 -1.22 20.77 4.55
CA ILE A 50 -1.06 20.52 3.11
C ILE A 50 -1.13 19.02 2.79
N ARG A 51 -0.45 18.17 3.57
CA ARG A 51 -0.52 16.71 3.42
C ARG A 51 -1.94 16.19 3.63
N ARG A 52 -2.67 16.71 4.63
CA ARG A 52 -4.08 16.35 4.88
C ARG A 52 -4.97 16.75 3.71
N ALA A 53 -4.88 17.99 3.23
CA ALA A 53 -5.66 18.48 2.10
C ALA A 53 -5.38 17.66 0.82
N ARG A 54 -4.13 17.28 0.55
CA ARG A 54 -3.78 16.39 -0.57
C ARG A 54 -4.40 15.00 -0.41
N ARG A 55 -4.36 14.42 0.80
CA ARG A 55 -4.98 13.11 1.08
C ARG A 55 -6.50 13.16 0.95
N GLU A 56 -7.13 14.25 1.38
CA GLU A 56 -8.57 14.44 1.28
C GLU A 56 -9.03 14.57 -0.17
N ARG A 57 -8.36 15.40 -0.98
CA ARG A 57 -8.64 15.50 -2.42
C ARG A 57 -8.39 14.19 -3.17
N ALA A 58 -7.32 13.47 -2.81
CA ALA A 58 -7.05 12.15 -3.38
C ALA A 58 -8.09 11.10 -2.95
N ARG A 59 -8.66 11.24 -1.75
CA ARG A 59 -9.78 10.40 -1.30
C ARG A 59 -11.05 10.73 -2.06
N GLU A 60 -11.42 11.99 -2.26
CA GLU A 60 -12.60 12.37 -3.08
C GLU A 60 -12.51 11.80 -4.50
N LEU A 61 -11.35 11.92 -5.17
CA LEU A 61 -11.14 11.35 -6.50
C LEU A 61 -11.22 9.81 -6.53
N ARG A 62 -10.74 9.15 -5.46
CA ARG A 62 -10.88 7.68 -5.31
C ARG A 62 -12.31 7.29 -4.97
N TRP A 63 -13.01 8.09 -4.18
CA TRP A 63 -14.40 7.86 -3.79
C TRP A 63 -15.32 8.04 -5.01
N GLU A 64 -15.05 9.01 -5.90
CA GLU A 64 -15.71 9.12 -7.21
C GLU A 64 -15.41 7.93 -8.14
N HIS A 65 -14.19 7.40 -8.15
CA HIS A 65 -13.83 6.21 -8.93
C HIS A 65 -14.48 4.93 -8.37
N ASP A 66 -14.50 4.77 -7.06
CA ASP A 66 -15.05 3.60 -6.35
C ASP A 66 -16.58 3.57 -6.41
N TRP A 67 -17.27 4.71 -6.23
CA TRP A 67 -18.71 4.79 -6.47
C TRP A 67 -19.07 4.47 -7.93
N ARG A 68 -18.28 4.91 -8.92
CA ARG A 68 -18.58 4.64 -10.33
C ARG A 68 -18.41 3.17 -10.71
N ASP A 69 -17.50 2.45 -10.04
CA ASP A 69 -17.31 1.01 -10.19
C ASP A 69 -18.37 0.19 -9.41
N ASP A 70 -18.84 0.66 -8.26
CA ASP A 70 -19.84 -0.03 -7.41
C ASP A 70 -21.29 0.11 -7.93
N TRP A 71 -21.70 1.30 -8.39
CA TRP A 71 -23.05 1.51 -8.96
C TRP A 71 -23.25 0.91 -10.36
N GLY A 72 -22.20 0.37 -10.98
CA GLY A 72 -22.21 -0.21 -12.32
C GLY A 72 -22.33 -1.73 -12.39
N ARG A 73 -22.43 -2.44 -11.26
CA ARG A 73 -22.58 -3.91 -11.26
C ARG A 73 -24.00 -4.33 -10.84
N PRO A 74 -24.93 -4.54 -11.80
CA PRO A 74 -26.13 -5.31 -11.52
C PRO A 74 -25.73 -6.70 -11.03
N HIS A 75 -26.26 -7.08 -9.88
CA HIS A 75 -26.26 -8.42 -9.34
C HIS A 75 -26.86 -9.43 -10.32
N HIS A 76 -26.09 -9.90 -11.30
CA HIS A 76 -26.42 -11.08 -12.10
C HIS A 76 -25.83 -12.31 -11.43
N ARG A 77 -26.56 -12.79 -10.42
CA ARG A 77 -26.49 -14.17 -9.97
C ARG A 77 -26.89 -15.11 -11.13
N HIS A 78 -26.06 -16.13 -11.34
CA HIS A 78 -26.25 -17.33 -12.18
C HIS A 78 -26.19 -17.04 -13.69
N ARG A 79 -25.35 -17.71 -14.50
CA ARG A 79 -25.25 -19.17 -14.65
C ARG A 79 -24.12 -19.49 -15.65
N HIS A 80 -23.51 -20.68 -15.49
CA HIS A 80 -22.71 -21.42 -16.47
C HIS A 80 -21.30 -20.92 -16.81
N ASP A 81 -20.30 -21.53 -16.16
CA ASP A 81 -19.31 -22.28 -16.93
C ASP A 81 -18.86 -23.52 -16.15
N HIS A 82 -19.50 -24.64 -16.45
CA HIS A 82 -18.92 -25.96 -16.25
C HIS A 82 -17.88 -26.18 -17.35
N ARG A 83 -16.63 -25.74 -17.15
CA ARG A 83 -15.45 -26.26 -17.87
C ARG A 83 -14.17 -25.69 -17.30
N ARG A 84 -13.71 -26.32 -16.21
CA ARG A 84 -12.35 -26.85 -16.03
C ARG A 84 -12.20 -27.33 -14.59
N LEU A 85 -12.65 -28.56 -14.37
CA LEU A 85 -12.02 -29.45 -13.41
C LEU A 85 -10.60 -29.74 -13.94
N HIS A 86 -9.58 -28.99 -13.52
CA HIS A 86 -8.19 -29.45 -13.53
C HIS A 86 -7.30 -28.51 -12.71
N ASP A 87 -6.41 -29.09 -11.89
CA ASP A 87 -5.39 -28.49 -11.02
C ASP A 87 -5.94 -28.00 -9.67
N GLY A 88 -6.11 -28.83 -8.64
CA GLY A 88 -5.36 -30.03 -8.32
C GLY A 88 -4.19 -29.67 -7.40
N TRP A 89 -4.50 -29.52 -6.11
CA TRP A 89 -3.69 -29.77 -4.92
C TRP A 89 -2.26 -29.18 -4.90
N ASP A 90 -2.03 -28.19 -4.05
CA ASP A 90 -1.53 -28.37 -2.68
C ASP A 90 -0.06 -28.82 -2.65
N ASP A 91 0.72 -27.90 -2.12
CA ASP A 91 1.99 -28.02 -1.41
C ASP A 91 2.89 -29.27 -1.61
N GLU A 92 4.15 -28.93 -1.83
CA GLU A 92 5.32 -29.58 -1.23
C GLU A 92 5.79 -30.97 -1.72
N ARG A 93 7.05 -30.92 -2.14
CA ARG A 93 8.01 -31.97 -2.48
C ARG A 93 7.98 -33.17 -1.52
N VAL A 94 7.79 -34.38 -2.04
CA VAL A 94 8.55 -35.56 -1.59
C VAL A 94 8.83 -36.47 -2.79
N ARG A 95 10.10 -36.69 -3.09
CA ARG A 95 10.57 -37.85 -3.86
C ARG A 95 11.26 -38.76 -2.88
N GLU A 96 10.73 -39.96 -2.66
CA GLU A 96 11.54 -41.10 -2.24
C GLU A 96 11.03 -42.37 -2.93
N THR A 97 12.00 -43.11 -3.43
CA THR A 97 11.94 -44.28 -4.29
C THR A 97 11.80 -45.56 -3.47
N GLU A 98 11.34 -46.60 -4.15
CA GLU A 98 11.64 -48.02 -3.96
C GLU A 98 10.58 -48.95 -3.37
N VAL A 99 10.66 -50.17 -3.91
CA VAL A 99 9.64 -51.17 -4.18
C VAL A 99 9.86 -52.34 -3.23
N ILE A 100 8.78 -52.89 -2.65
CA ILE A 100 8.77 -54.26 -2.12
C ILE A 100 7.45 -54.94 -2.48
N TYR A 101 7.55 -55.97 -3.33
CA TYR A 101 6.54 -57.02 -3.49
C TYR A 101 6.81 -58.10 -2.42
N ASP A 102 5.78 -58.60 -1.74
CA ASP A 102 5.32 -60.00 -1.91
C ASP A 102 4.02 -60.26 -1.12
N SER A 103 3.18 -61.11 -1.76
CA SER A 103 2.13 -62.03 -1.30
C SER A 103 1.43 -61.84 0.05
N HIS A 104 0.09 -62.02 0.06
CA HIS A 104 -0.63 -63.06 0.84
C HIS A 104 -2.15 -63.01 0.46
N ARG A 105 -2.56 -63.90 -0.46
CA ARG A 105 -3.95 -64.45 -0.55
C ARG A 105 -4.10 -65.47 0.62
N PRO A 106 -5.28 -65.93 1.13
CA PRO A 106 -6.68 -65.89 0.65
C PRO A 106 -7.71 -65.46 1.72
N ARG A 107 -9.02 -65.32 1.40
CA ARG A 107 -10.15 -65.93 2.17
C ARG A 107 -11.46 -65.98 1.35
N PHE A 108 -11.87 -67.21 1.06
CA PHE A 108 -13.22 -67.83 1.02
C PHE A 108 -14.50 -66.98 0.92
N ALA A 109 -15.34 -67.32 -0.07
CA ALA A 109 -16.81 -67.46 0.03
C ALA A 109 -17.31 -68.15 -1.25
N ARG A 110 -18.30 -69.04 -1.29
CA ARG A 110 -18.98 -69.94 -0.36
C ARG A 110 -19.65 -70.98 -1.26
#